data_AF-A0A1H5JK73-F1
#
_entry.id   AF-A0A1H5JK73-F1
#
_cell.length_a   1.000
_cell.length_b   1.000
_cell.length_c   1.000
_cell.angle_alpha   90.00
_cell.angle_beta   90.00
_cell.angle_gamma   90.00
#
_symmetry.space_group_name_H-M   'P 1'
#
loop_
_entity.id
_entity.type
_entity.pdbx_description
1 polymer ?
#
loop_
_entity_poly.entity_id
_entity_poly.type
_entity_poly.pdbx_seq_one_letter_code
_entity_poly.pdbx_strand_id
1 'polypeptide(L)'
;MLAPERRSRADLVVAAGIALAVVVAITVVWFRSDARGTTSITAAEPPAALVTALTVPETLNPIWDSSSSATTAPLVVGGAVVTAEGGDVVGRDRMSGAELWRYERDLDLCGVTASWEKVVAVYRDHRGCSQVTELDGGTGQRLAQRNSDADSEVSLTSDGTYVASLGDSRLELWRSDLVRTVEYGRVDAPVNPKKQPRSGCTLIDAGSSSSRFSVLERCPGEAADRLTVMNPSPKDNQEPEEYGSSVLAGVDAGVEGARILGVSGETTAVYLPAGKTYGPRLGLFDGTGNAVSEYALSGPVGPEPVTSTSSSVVTWWTGSEVVSLGASDLAPRWAFPGALGPGAVMAGNLLVPVDSGIAVLDLSTGALLRTIPVARDAATGPITTTVAGDVVLEQRADRVVALR
;
A
#
# COMPACT_ATOMS: atom_id res chain seq x y z
N MET A 1 -14.15 -55.31 -23.35
CA MET A 1 -13.15 -55.19 -22.26
C MET A 1 -12.26 -56.42 -22.34
N LEU A 2 -10.95 -56.25 -22.58
CA LEU A 2 -9.99 -57.36 -22.57
C LEU A 2 -10.04 -58.05 -21.21
N ALA A 3 -10.06 -59.38 -21.21
CA ALA A 3 -10.00 -60.15 -19.96
C ALA A 3 -8.62 -59.93 -19.30
N PRO A 4 -8.56 -59.65 -17.99
CA PRO A 4 -7.29 -59.43 -17.31
C PRO A 4 -6.42 -60.70 -17.37
N GLU A 5 -5.15 -60.54 -17.76
CA GLU A 5 -4.17 -61.61 -17.95
C GLU A 5 -3.94 -62.46 -16.67
N ARG A 6 -4.27 -61.90 -15.50
CA ARG A 6 -4.36 -62.58 -14.20
C ARG A 6 -5.40 -61.88 -13.31
N ARG A 7 -6.31 -62.64 -12.69
CA ARG A 7 -7.29 -62.15 -11.71
C ARG A 7 -7.28 -63.03 -10.45
N SER A 8 -6.28 -62.84 -9.58
CA SER A 8 -6.26 -63.51 -8.28
C SER A 8 -7.02 -62.72 -7.21
N ARG A 9 -7.39 -63.36 -6.09
CA ARG A 9 -7.98 -62.66 -4.93
C ARG A 9 -7.03 -61.61 -4.34
N ALA A 10 -5.72 -61.87 -4.40
CA ALA A 10 -4.70 -60.92 -3.96
C ALA A 10 -4.72 -59.66 -4.85
N ASP A 11 -4.81 -59.81 -6.17
CA ASP A 11 -4.87 -58.67 -7.11
C ASP A 11 -6.11 -57.80 -6.84
N LEU A 12 -7.26 -58.39 -6.50
CA LEU A 12 -8.47 -57.65 -6.15
C LEU A 12 -8.34 -56.89 -4.83
N VAL A 13 -7.71 -57.48 -3.80
CA VAL A 13 -7.46 -56.81 -2.51
C VAL A 13 -6.46 -55.66 -2.69
N VAL A 14 -5.38 -55.88 -3.44
CA VAL A 14 -4.40 -54.85 -3.75
C VAL A 14 -5.04 -53.72 -4.55
N ALA A 15 -5.81 -54.03 -5.59
CA ALA A 15 -6.51 -53.02 -6.39
C ALA A 15 -7.52 -52.23 -5.54
N ALA A 16 -8.28 -52.88 -4.66
CA ALA A 16 -9.19 -52.20 -3.73
C ALA A 16 -8.44 -51.30 -2.74
N GLY A 17 -7.29 -51.77 -2.23
CA GLY A 17 -6.42 -50.97 -1.35
C GLY A 17 -5.86 -49.74 -2.05
N ILE A 18 -5.38 -49.87 -3.29
CA ILE A 18 -4.92 -48.74 -4.11
C ILE A 18 -6.08 -47.77 -4.38
N ALA A 19 -7.25 -48.27 -4.77
CA ALA A 19 -8.42 -47.43 -5.02
C ALA A 19 -8.81 -46.64 -3.76
N LEU A 20 -8.80 -47.28 -2.58
CA LEU A 20 -9.04 -46.60 -1.30
C LEU A 20 -7.99 -45.53 -1.02
N ALA A 21 -6.69 -45.84 -1.22
CA ALA A 21 -5.60 -44.89 -1.02
C ALA A 21 -5.73 -43.66 -1.94
N VAL A 22 -6.10 -43.88 -3.21
CA VAL A 22 -6.36 -42.79 -4.17
C VAL A 22 -7.55 -41.94 -3.72
N VAL A 23 -8.66 -42.55 -3.29
CA VAL A 23 -9.83 -41.81 -2.78
C VAL A 23 -9.46 -40.99 -1.55
N VAL A 24 -8.70 -41.55 -0.61
CA VAL A 24 -8.21 -40.82 0.58
C VAL A 24 -7.30 -39.66 0.16
N ALA A 25 -6.36 -39.88 -0.75
CA ALA A 25 -5.47 -38.84 -1.24
C ALA A 25 -6.24 -37.69 -1.90
N ILE A 26 -7.18 -37.99 -2.81
CA ILE A 26 -8.04 -36.99 -3.47
C ILE A 26 -8.85 -36.21 -2.41
N THR A 27 -9.41 -36.91 -1.43
CA THR A 27 -10.21 -36.29 -0.37
C THR A 27 -9.37 -35.33 0.47
N VAL A 28 -8.18 -35.76 0.91
CA VAL A 28 -7.25 -34.91 1.68
C VAL A 28 -6.80 -33.70 0.87
N VAL A 29 -6.45 -33.89 -0.40
CA VAL A 29 -6.06 -32.79 -1.30
C VAL A 29 -7.22 -31.81 -1.46
N TRP A 30 -8.44 -32.29 -1.68
CA TRP A 30 -9.61 -31.42 -1.83
C TRP A 30 -9.91 -30.61 -0.57
N PHE A 31 -9.90 -31.26 0.61
CA PHE A 31 -10.14 -30.58 1.89
C PHE A 31 -9.05 -29.58 2.28
N ARG A 32 -7.82 -29.75 1.78
CA ARG A 32 -6.69 -28.83 2.04
C ARG A 32 -6.34 -27.93 0.87
N SER A 33 -7.15 -27.92 -0.19
CA SER A 33 -6.84 -27.14 -1.38
C SER A 33 -7.25 -25.67 -1.18
N ASP A 34 -6.35 -24.76 -1.56
CA ASP A 34 -6.63 -23.32 -1.61
C ASP A 34 -7.86 -23.00 -2.47
N ALA A 35 -8.11 -23.81 -3.51
CA ALA A 35 -9.29 -23.68 -4.36
C ALA A 35 -10.61 -23.84 -3.60
N ARG A 36 -10.63 -24.67 -2.54
CA ARG A 36 -11.80 -24.83 -1.68
C ARG A 36 -11.93 -23.66 -0.69
N GLY A 37 -10.81 -23.17 -0.16
CA GLY A 37 -10.74 -22.04 0.76
C GLY A 37 -10.93 -20.67 0.09
N THR A 38 -11.25 -20.63 -1.21
CA THR A 38 -11.35 -19.38 -1.98
C THR A 38 -12.74 -19.23 -2.61
N THR A 39 -13.38 -18.09 -2.37
CA THR A 39 -14.55 -17.63 -3.12
C THR A 39 -14.09 -16.60 -4.15
N SER A 40 -14.46 -16.77 -5.42
CA SER A 40 -14.12 -15.84 -6.50
C SER A 40 -15.35 -15.59 -7.35
N ILE A 41 -15.97 -14.43 -7.15
CA ILE A 41 -17.13 -13.94 -7.90
C ILE A 41 -16.64 -12.77 -8.74
N THR A 42 -16.69 -12.91 -10.05
CA THR A 42 -16.26 -11.86 -10.98
C THR A 42 -17.46 -11.11 -11.55
N ALA A 43 -17.32 -9.82 -11.78
CA ALA A 43 -18.31 -9.06 -12.53
C ALA A 43 -18.35 -9.55 -13.99
N ALA A 44 -19.54 -9.66 -14.57
CA ALA A 44 -19.69 -10.09 -15.97
C ALA A 44 -19.16 -9.05 -16.96
N GLU A 45 -19.29 -7.77 -16.61
CA GLU A 45 -18.78 -6.63 -17.35
C GLU A 45 -18.13 -5.64 -16.37
N PRO A 46 -17.08 -4.91 -16.77
CA PRO A 46 -16.49 -3.88 -15.93
C PRO A 46 -17.49 -2.75 -15.68
N PRO A 47 -17.42 -2.07 -14.51
CA PRO A 47 -18.27 -0.93 -14.23
C PRO A 47 -17.95 0.24 -15.16
N ALA A 48 -18.89 1.19 -15.25
CA ALA A 48 -18.70 2.38 -16.04
C ALA A 48 -17.45 3.14 -15.59
N ALA A 49 -16.57 3.45 -16.56
CA ALA A 49 -15.36 4.23 -16.33
C ALA A 49 -15.66 5.55 -15.60
N LEU A 50 -14.71 5.99 -14.78
CA LEU A 50 -14.82 7.25 -14.07
C LEU A 50 -14.68 8.41 -15.06
N VAL A 51 -15.61 9.36 -14.97
CA VAL A 51 -15.49 10.64 -15.66
C VAL A 51 -14.88 11.64 -14.69
N THR A 52 -13.77 12.26 -15.05
CA THR A 52 -13.12 13.28 -14.22
C THR A 52 -14.11 14.41 -13.93
N ALA A 53 -14.29 14.72 -12.65
CA ALA A 53 -15.12 15.87 -12.25
C ALA A 53 -14.53 17.18 -12.77
N LEU A 54 -15.39 17.98 -13.40
CA LEU A 54 -15.04 19.32 -13.91
C LEU A 54 -15.30 20.42 -12.88
N THR A 55 -16.05 20.11 -11.83
CA THR A 55 -16.42 21.04 -10.76
C THR A 55 -16.44 20.33 -9.42
N VAL A 56 -16.12 21.05 -8.35
CA VAL A 56 -16.32 20.55 -6.98
C VAL A 56 -17.80 20.71 -6.58
N PRO A 57 -18.48 19.68 -6.05
CA PRO A 57 -19.89 19.75 -5.62
C PRO A 57 -20.17 20.89 -4.64
N GLU A 58 -21.36 21.51 -4.71
CA GLU A 58 -21.76 22.54 -3.74
C GLU A 58 -22.07 21.97 -2.36
N THR A 59 -22.64 20.77 -2.35
CA THR A 59 -23.03 20.00 -1.16
C THR A 59 -22.51 18.59 -1.28
N LEU A 60 -22.30 17.91 -0.15
CA LEU A 60 -21.93 16.50 -0.10
C LEU A 60 -22.75 15.80 0.98
N ASN A 61 -23.49 14.76 0.60
CA ASN A 61 -24.26 13.94 1.52
C ASN A 61 -23.78 12.48 1.47
N PRO A 62 -23.77 11.76 2.61
CA PRO A 62 -23.52 10.32 2.60
C PRO A 62 -24.53 9.59 1.71
N ILE A 63 -24.02 8.75 0.82
CA ILE A 63 -24.83 7.92 -0.09
C ILE A 63 -24.77 6.44 0.30
N TRP A 64 -23.63 5.96 0.79
CA TRP A 64 -23.45 4.64 1.37
C TRP A 64 -22.15 4.59 2.17
N ASP A 65 -21.97 3.55 2.97
CA ASP A 65 -20.73 3.26 3.66
C ASP A 65 -20.52 1.74 3.83
N SER A 66 -19.28 1.33 4.09
CA SER A 66 -18.94 -0.08 4.25
C SER A 66 -17.67 -0.28 5.09
N SER A 67 -17.57 -1.43 5.76
CA SER A 67 -16.35 -1.86 6.46
C SER A 67 -15.19 -2.06 5.48
N SER A 68 -14.00 -1.64 5.89
CA SER A 68 -12.75 -1.73 5.14
C SER A 68 -11.55 -1.60 6.08
N SER A 69 -11.44 -2.52 7.05
CA SER A 69 -10.39 -2.52 8.07
C SER A 69 -8.99 -2.86 7.55
N ALA A 70 -8.89 -3.47 6.36
CA ALA A 70 -7.62 -3.82 5.72
C ALA A 70 -7.11 -2.75 4.73
N THR A 71 -7.78 -1.60 4.63
CA THR A 71 -7.34 -0.43 3.83
C THR A 71 -7.07 0.77 4.72
N THR A 72 -6.06 1.56 4.37
CA THR A 72 -5.72 2.82 5.07
C THR A 72 -6.19 4.07 4.31
N ALA A 73 -6.61 3.90 3.05
CA ALA A 73 -7.24 4.91 2.23
C ALA A 73 -8.27 4.29 1.27
N PRO A 74 -9.27 5.06 0.80
CA PRO A 74 -10.23 4.52 -0.14
C PRO A 74 -9.54 4.18 -1.46
N LEU A 75 -9.67 2.92 -1.87
CA LEU A 75 -9.09 2.41 -3.10
C LEU A 75 -10.12 2.53 -4.23
N VAL A 76 -9.75 3.21 -5.31
CA VAL A 76 -10.60 3.39 -6.50
C VAL A 76 -9.82 2.93 -7.71
N VAL A 77 -10.29 1.87 -8.36
CA VAL A 77 -9.55 1.21 -9.45
C VAL A 77 -10.51 0.51 -10.40
N GLY A 78 -10.25 0.58 -11.71
CA GLY A 78 -11.13 -0.04 -12.70
C GLY A 78 -12.58 0.43 -12.66
N GLY A 79 -12.85 1.63 -12.11
CA GLY A 79 -14.20 2.19 -11.94
C GLY A 79 -14.98 1.72 -10.72
N ALA A 80 -14.44 0.79 -9.93
CA ALA A 80 -15.02 0.31 -8.67
C ALA A 80 -14.36 1.00 -7.46
N VAL A 81 -15.09 1.02 -6.34
CA VAL A 81 -14.54 1.32 -5.01
C VAL A 81 -14.21 0.01 -4.32
N VAL A 82 -12.98 -0.17 -3.89
CA VAL A 82 -12.51 -1.43 -3.30
C VAL A 82 -12.48 -1.29 -1.79
N THR A 83 -13.14 -2.24 -1.12
CA THR A 83 -13.12 -2.39 0.34
C THR A 83 -12.53 -3.73 0.71
N ALA A 84 -11.85 -3.82 1.84
CA ALA A 84 -11.26 -5.08 2.29
C ALA A 84 -11.28 -5.24 3.81
N GLU A 85 -11.63 -6.44 4.28
CA GLU A 85 -11.73 -6.80 5.70
C GLU A 85 -11.55 -8.31 5.88
N GLY A 86 -10.85 -8.72 6.94
CA GLY A 86 -10.61 -10.14 7.21
C GLY A 86 -9.84 -10.80 6.06
N GLY A 87 -10.48 -11.74 5.35
CA GLY A 87 -9.94 -12.39 4.14
C GLY A 87 -10.58 -11.90 2.83
N ASP A 88 -11.41 -10.88 2.89
CA ASP A 88 -12.31 -10.46 1.81
C ASP A 88 -11.83 -9.17 1.13
N VAL A 89 -11.92 -9.16 -0.19
CA VAL A 89 -11.65 -8.01 -1.07
C VAL A 89 -12.82 -7.87 -2.03
N VAL A 90 -13.53 -6.74 -1.92
CA VAL A 90 -14.81 -6.52 -2.62
C VAL A 90 -14.72 -5.26 -3.46
N GLY A 91 -15.06 -5.38 -4.74
CA GLY A 91 -15.32 -4.23 -5.60
C GLY A 91 -16.77 -3.80 -5.52
N ARG A 92 -16.99 -2.52 -5.27
CA ARG A 92 -18.31 -1.92 -5.06
C ARG A 92 -18.62 -0.87 -6.12
N ASP A 93 -19.89 -0.79 -6.47
CA ASP A 93 -20.40 0.32 -7.27
C ASP A 93 -20.26 1.62 -6.48
N ARG A 94 -19.64 2.63 -7.09
CA ARG A 94 -19.34 3.91 -6.44
C ARG A 94 -20.59 4.68 -6.00
N MET A 95 -21.74 4.42 -6.62
CA MET A 95 -22.97 5.17 -6.39
C MET A 95 -23.88 4.51 -5.35
N SER A 96 -24.00 3.20 -5.39
CA SER A 96 -24.93 2.43 -4.55
C SER A 96 -24.24 1.65 -3.43
N GLY A 97 -22.93 1.45 -3.50
CA GLY A 97 -22.19 0.57 -2.58
C GLY A 97 -22.43 -0.93 -2.82
N ALA A 98 -23.24 -1.27 -3.83
CA ALA A 98 -23.54 -2.65 -4.19
C ALA A 98 -22.28 -3.40 -4.63
N GLU A 99 -22.17 -4.66 -4.22
CA GLU A 99 -21.08 -5.54 -4.64
C GLU A 99 -21.16 -5.84 -6.14
N LEU A 100 -20.05 -5.61 -6.83
CA LEU A 100 -19.85 -5.92 -8.25
C LEU A 100 -19.10 -7.24 -8.42
N TRP A 101 -18.09 -7.44 -7.58
CA TRP A 101 -17.24 -8.62 -7.55
C TRP A 101 -16.67 -8.84 -6.15
N ARG A 102 -16.26 -10.06 -5.86
CA ARG A 102 -15.73 -10.49 -4.56
C ARG A 102 -14.65 -11.53 -4.71
N TYR A 103 -13.56 -11.33 -3.99
CA TYR A 103 -12.50 -12.30 -3.81
C TYR A 103 -12.24 -12.51 -2.32
N GLU A 104 -12.53 -13.71 -1.83
CA GLU A 104 -12.39 -14.05 -0.42
C GLU A 104 -11.53 -15.30 -0.28
N ARG A 105 -10.69 -15.30 0.76
CA ARG A 105 -9.89 -16.45 1.15
C ARG A 105 -10.08 -16.76 2.62
N ASP A 106 -9.87 -18.02 2.97
CA ASP A 106 -9.76 -18.50 4.36
C ASP A 106 -8.40 -18.16 5.01
N LEU A 107 -7.88 -16.98 4.71
CA LEU A 107 -6.62 -16.43 5.23
C LEU A 107 -6.82 -14.95 5.58
N ASP A 108 -6.14 -14.48 6.61
CA ASP A 108 -6.16 -13.07 6.99
C ASP A 108 -5.41 -12.22 5.95
N LEU A 109 -5.98 -11.06 5.61
CA LEU A 109 -5.28 -10.02 4.87
C LEU A 109 -4.21 -9.38 5.75
N CYS A 110 -3.02 -9.23 5.19
CA CYS A 110 -1.99 -8.35 5.73
C CYS A 110 -2.15 -6.91 5.23
N GLY A 111 -2.69 -6.74 4.04
CA GLY A 111 -2.92 -5.44 3.44
C GLY A 111 -3.43 -5.54 2.02
N VAL A 112 -4.06 -4.46 1.56
CA VAL A 112 -4.54 -4.31 0.19
C VAL A 112 -4.10 -2.95 -0.34
N THR A 113 -3.57 -2.92 -1.56
CA THR A 113 -3.25 -1.68 -2.27
C THR A 113 -3.75 -1.75 -3.71
N ALA A 114 -3.72 -0.62 -4.41
CA ALA A 114 -4.10 -0.53 -5.82
C ALA A 114 -2.94 0.02 -6.65
N SER A 115 -2.67 -0.64 -7.78
CA SER A 115 -1.67 -0.21 -8.76
C SER A 115 -1.95 -0.84 -10.11
N TRP A 116 -1.53 -0.21 -11.20
CA TRP A 116 -1.64 -0.76 -12.57
C TRP A 116 -3.07 -1.14 -13.01
N GLU A 117 -4.10 -0.42 -12.55
CA GLU A 117 -5.52 -0.78 -12.71
C GLU A 117 -5.93 -2.12 -12.04
N LYS A 118 -5.13 -2.57 -11.07
CA LYS A 118 -5.33 -3.80 -10.33
C LYS A 118 -5.40 -3.55 -8.83
N VAL A 119 -6.03 -4.48 -8.14
CA VAL A 119 -5.94 -4.62 -6.70
C VAL A 119 -4.87 -5.65 -6.38
N VAL A 120 -3.95 -5.33 -5.48
CA VAL A 120 -2.93 -6.24 -4.97
C VAL A 120 -3.30 -6.60 -3.54
N ALA A 121 -3.77 -7.84 -3.34
CA ALA A 121 -4.18 -8.36 -2.04
C ALA A 121 -3.10 -9.29 -1.49
N VAL A 122 -2.63 -9.02 -0.27
CA VAL A 122 -1.58 -9.81 0.40
C VAL A 122 -2.16 -10.53 1.60
N TYR A 123 -2.03 -11.85 1.61
CA TYR A 123 -2.58 -12.74 2.63
C TYR A 123 -1.47 -13.40 3.45
N ARG A 124 -1.78 -13.64 4.72
CA ARG A 124 -0.91 -14.31 5.68
C ARG A 124 -1.01 -15.83 5.56
N ASP A 125 0.13 -16.51 5.50
CA ASP A 125 0.24 -17.94 5.74
C ASP A 125 1.40 -18.26 6.69
N HIS A 126 1.79 -19.54 6.79
CA HIS A 126 2.88 -19.99 7.64
C HIS A 126 4.26 -19.38 7.32
N ARG A 127 4.43 -18.70 6.18
CA ARG A 127 5.64 -17.98 5.76
C ARG A 127 5.53 -16.46 5.96
N GLY A 128 4.55 -16.00 6.74
CA GLY A 128 4.24 -14.57 6.91
C GLY A 128 3.23 -14.07 5.88
N CYS A 129 3.28 -12.77 5.57
CA CYS A 129 2.46 -12.09 4.55
C CYS A 129 2.90 -12.48 3.13
N SER A 130 2.72 -13.77 2.83
CA SER A 130 3.39 -14.47 1.74
C SER A 130 2.61 -14.46 0.44
N GLN A 131 1.28 -14.60 0.51
CA GLN A 131 0.47 -14.95 -0.64
C GLN A 131 -0.16 -13.70 -1.25
N VAL A 132 0.31 -13.34 -2.45
CA VAL A 132 -0.11 -12.16 -3.18
C VAL A 132 -0.99 -12.58 -4.34
N THR A 133 -2.15 -11.93 -4.48
CA THR A 133 -3.03 -12.09 -5.63
C THR A 133 -3.34 -10.73 -6.24
N GLU A 134 -3.06 -10.59 -7.54
CA GLU A 134 -3.58 -9.47 -8.33
C GLU A 134 -4.99 -9.78 -8.81
N LEU A 135 -5.87 -8.81 -8.64
CA LEU A 135 -7.24 -8.82 -9.15
C LEU A 135 -7.40 -7.66 -10.13
N ASP A 136 -8.05 -7.89 -11.26
CA ASP A 136 -8.52 -6.83 -12.12
C ASP A 136 -9.47 -5.91 -11.33
N GLY A 137 -9.20 -4.60 -11.30
CA GLY A 137 -9.93 -3.68 -10.43
C GLY A 137 -11.41 -3.52 -10.79
N GLY A 138 -11.77 -3.69 -12.07
CA GLY A 138 -13.14 -3.56 -12.54
C GLY A 138 -13.96 -4.83 -12.34
N THR A 139 -13.34 -5.99 -12.51
CA THR A 139 -14.06 -7.28 -12.61
C THR A 139 -13.77 -8.25 -11.47
N GLY A 140 -12.71 -8.04 -10.69
CA GLY A 140 -12.26 -8.98 -9.66
C GLY A 140 -11.63 -10.26 -10.23
N GLN A 141 -11.35 -10.31 -11.54
CA GLN A 141 -10.70 -11.46 -12.15
C GLN A 141 -9.27 -11.60 -11.62
N ARG A 142 -8.90 -12.81 -11.19
CA ARG A 142 -7.51 -13.12 -10.81
C ARG A 142 -6.57 -13.00 -12.01
N LEU A 143 -5.45 -12.29 -11.80
CA LEU A 143 -4.41 -12.08 -12.79
C LEU A 143 -3.14 -12.83 -12.36
N ALA A 144 -2.09 -12.12 -11.92
CA ALA A 144 -0.87 -12.73 -11.41
C ALA A 144 -1.02 -13.16 -9.95
N GLN A 145 -0.25 -14.17 -9.56
CA GLN A 145 -0.12 -14.61 -8.17
C GLN A 145 1.34 -14.88 -7.84
N ARG A 146 1.72 -14.63 -6.59
CA ARG A 146 3.08 -14.87 -6.08
C ARG A 146 3.00 -15.36 -4.64
N ASN A 147 3.89 -16.26 -4.28
CA ASN A 147 4.16 -16.59 -2.89
C ASN A 147 5.62 -16.26 -2.58
N SER A 148 5.89 -15.66 -1.43
CA SER A 148 7.25 -15.31 -1.00
C SER A 148 7.44 -15.51 0.50
N ASP A 149 8.66 -15.75 0.94
CA ASP A 149 8.94 -15.57 2.37
C ASP A 149 8.75 -14.09 2.70
N ALA A 150 8.12 -13.79 3.84
CA ALA A 150 7.82 -12.43 4.26
C ALA A 150 7.78 -12.33 5.79
N ASP A 151 7.74 -11.12 6.31
CA ASP A 151 7.39 -10.91 7.72
C ASP A 151 5.91 -11.18 7.97
N SER A 152 5.54 -11.41 9.24
CA SER A 152 4.15 -11.67 9.64
C SER A 152 3.24 -10.46 9.50
N GLU A 153 3.81 -9.27 9.44
CA GLU A 153 3.15 -8.00 9.21
C GLU A 153 3.95 -7.22 8.17
N VAL A 154 3.24 -6.58 7.24
CA VAL A 154 3.87 -5.76 6.19
C VAL A 154 3.03 -4.50 5.95
N SER A 155 3.69 -3.44 5.54
CA SER A 155 3.07 -2.28 4.91
C SER A 155 3.22 -2.34 3.40
N LEU A 156 2.21 -1.87 2.68
CA LEU A 156 2.19 -1.83 1.22
C LEU A 156 2.21 -0.38 0.74
N THR A 157 3.17 -0.04 -0.09
CA THR A 157 3.24 1.27 -0.75
C THR A 157 3.33 1.09 -2.26
N SER A 158 2.72 2.00 -3.03
CA SER A 158 2.84 2.00 -4.49
C SER A 158 3.11 3.39 -5.02
N ASP A 159 3.95 3.45 -6.04
CA ASP A 159 4.26 4.67 -6.81
C ASP A 159 3.64 4.65 -8.23
N GLY A 160 2.84 3.62 -8.53
CA GLY A 160 2.26 3.36 -9.87
C GLY A 160 3.18 2.59 -10.84
N THR A 161 4.46 2.44 -10.52
CA THR A 161 5.44 1.61 -11.26
C THR A 161 5.70 0.30 -10.53
N TYR A 162 5.86 0.39 -9.20
CA TYR A 162 6.18 -0.68 -8.29
C TYR A 162 5.17 -0.71 -7.13
N VAL A 163 5.09 -1.90 -6.51
CA VAL A 163 4.49 -2.10 -5.20
C VAL A 163 5.58 -2.62 -4.28
N ALA A 164 5.84 -1.91 -3.18
CA ALA A 164 6.74 -2.36 -2.13
C ALA A 164 5.93 -3.07 -1.03
N SER A 165 6.43 -4.23 -0.62
CA SER A 165 5.96 -4.96 0.56
C SER A 165 7.06 -4.92 1.61
N LEU A 166 6.89 -4.07 2.61
CA LEU A 166 7.87 -3.77 3.65
C LEU A 166 7.45 -4.42 4.97
N GLY A 167 8.24 -5.36 5.48
CA GLY A 167 8.24 -5.76 6.89
C GLY A 167 9.51 -5.31 7.61
N ASP A 168 9.53 -5.45 8.93
CA ASP A 168 10.62 -4.97 9.80
C ASP A 168 12.00 -5.57 9.49
N SER A 169 12.05 -6.77 8.91
CA SER A 169 13.29 -7.49 8.61
C SER A 169 13.46 -7.80 7.13
N ARG A 170 12.39 -7.77 6.34
CA ARG A 170 12.39 -8.17 4.95
C ARG A 170 11.52 -7.27 4.09
N LEU A 171 12.01 -6.94 2.91
CA LEU A 171 11.29 -6.17 1.91
C LEU A 171 11.36 -6.84 0.54
N GLU A 172 10.26 -6.75 -0.20
CA GLU A 172 10.23 -7.03 -1.63
C GLU A 172 9.67 -5.84 -2.42
N LEU A 173 10.20 -5.63 -3.63
CA LEU A 173 9.63 -4.72 -4.62
C LEU A 173 9.09 -5.52 -5.80
N TRP A 174 7.85 -5.30 -6.19
CA TRP A 174 7.19 -5.99 -7.29
C TRP A 174 6.84 -5.03 -8.42
N ARG A 175 6.94 -5.51 -9.66
CA ARG A 175 6.39 -4.82 -10.84
C ARG A 175 4.99 -5.36 -11.15
N SER A 176 4.37 -4.83 -12.21
CA SER A 176 2.97 -5.07 -12.60
C SER A 176 2.55 -6.51 -12.96
N ASP A 177 3.45 -7.49 -12.90
CA ASP A 177 3.17 -8.92 -13.11
C ASP A 177 3.58 -9.77 -11.90
N LEU A 178 3.74 -9.13 -10.74
CA LEU A 178 4.26 -9.68 -9.48
C LEU A 178 5.66 -10.31 -9.57
N VAL A 179 6.43 -10.03 -10.63
CA VAL A 179 7.85 -10.37 -10.63
C VAL A 179 8.56 -9.45 -9.63
N ARG A 180 9.22 -10.07 -8.66
CA ARG A 180 10.11 -9.38 -7.72
C ARG A 180 11.31 -8.84 -8.45
N THR A 181 11.50 -7.54 -8.27
CA THR A 181 12.61 -6.77 -8.83
C THR A 181 13.71 -6.55 -7.79
N VAL A 182 13.34 -6.46 -6.50
CA VAL A 182 14.28 -6.37 -5.37
C VAL A 182 13.84 -7.28 -4.23
N GLU A 183 14.77 -8.04 -3.67
CA GLU A 183 14.71 -8.72 -2.38
C GLU A 183 15.73 -8.05 -1.45
N TYR A 184 15.28 -7.52 -0.30
CA TYR A 184 16.13 -6.79 0.62
C TYR A 184 15.94 -7.22 2.08
N GLY A 185 17.03 -7.30 2.84
CA GLY A 185 17.02 -7.63 4.27
C GLY A 185 17.25 -9.12 4.56
N ARG A 186 16.38 -9.73 5.36
CA ARG A 186 16.43 -11.14 5.77
C ARG A 186 16.27 -12.08 4.58
N VAL A 187 17.15 -13.08 4.48
CA VAL A 187 17.07 -14.19 3.53
C VAL A 187 17.39 -15.49 4.27
N ASP A 188 16.38 -16.31 4.53
CA ASP A 188 16.52 -17.51 5.39
C ASP A 188 17.32 -18.64 4.73
N ALA A 189 17.22 -18.78 3.41
CA ALA A 189 17.91 -19.80 2.63
C ALA A 189 18.67 -19.17 1.45
N PRO A 190 19.82 -18.50 1.71
CA PRO A 190 20.55 -17.81 0.66
C PRO A 190 21.11 -18.80 -0.37
N VAL A 191 20.80 -18.59 -1.64
CA VAL A 191 21.38 -19.37 -2.76
C VAL A 191 22.87 -19.06 -2.89
N ASN A 192 23.21 -17.76 -2.84
CA ASN A 192 24.57 -17.26 -2.88
C ASN A 192 24.85 -16.48 -1.59
N PRO A 193 25.97 -16.76 -0.89
CA PRO A 193 26.32 -16.00 0.31
C PRO A 193 26.68 -14.55 -0.03
N LYS A 194 26.44 -13.64 0.90
CA LYS A 194 26.86 -12.21 0.84
C LYS A 194 26.27 -11.40 -0.32
N LYS A 195 25.06 -11.74 -0.78
CA LYS A 195 24.33 -10.96 -1.80
C LYS A 195 23.56 -9.76 -1.24
N GLN A 196 23.12 -9.87 0.00
CA GLN A 196 22.40 -8.80 0.70
C GLN A 196 23.39 -7.80 1.29
N PRO A 197 23.32 -6.50 0.95
CA PRO A 197 24.24 -5.51 1.51
C PRO A 197 24.00 -5.30 3.00
N ARG A 198 22.74 -5.44 3.46
CA ARG A 198 22.35 -5.37 4.87
C ARG A 198 21.20 -6.33 5.14
N SER A 199 21.43 -7.29 6.04
CA SER A 199 20.44 -8.31 6.44
C SER A 199 20.13 -8.31 7.94
N GLY A 200 20.76 -7.41 8.70
CA GLY A 200 20.60 -7.30 10.15
C GLY A 200 20.04 -5.96 10.63
N CYS A 201 19.57 -5.11 9.70
CA CYS A 201 18.94 -3.83 10.03
C CYS A 201 17.43 -4.01 10.17
N THR A 202 16.81 -3.20 11.03
CA THR A 202 15.36 -3.06 11.08
C THR A 202 14.93 -2.07 9.99
N LEU A 203 14.09 -2.51 9.07
CA LEU A 203 13.55 -1.65 8.02
C LEU A 203 12.41 -0.80 8.60
N ILE A 204 12.49 0.52 8.43
CA ILE A 204 11.60 1.48 9.10
C ILE A 204 10.54 2.02 8.13
N ASP A 205 10.95 2.37 6.92
CA ASP A 205 10.08 2.92 5.89
C ASP A 205 10.69 2.71 4.50
N ALA A 206 9.86 2.72 3.46
CA ALA A 206 10.32 2.54 2.10
C ALA A 206 9.43 3.26 1.08
N GLY A 207 10.07 3.86 0.08
CA GLY A 207 9.40 4.51 -1.04
C GLY A 207 10.12 4.23 -2.35
N SER A 208 9.39 4.29 -3.45
CA SER A 208 9.94 4.08 -4.80
C SER A 208 9.50 5.16 -5.78
N SER A 209 10.31 5.30 -6.83
CA SER A 209 9.96 5.90 -8.10
C SER A 209 10.38 4.93 -9.22
N SER A 210 10.09 5.28 -10.47
CA SER A 210 10.57 4.54 -11.63
C SER A 210 12.10 4.43 -11.72
N SER A 211 12.86 5.29 -11.03
CA SER A 211 14.32 5.35 -11.11
C SER A 211 15.04 5.09 -9.80
N ARG A 212 14.38 5.20 -8.64
CA ARG A 212 15.02 5.05 -7.33
C ARG A 212 14.12 4.27 -6.38
N PHE A 213 14.76 3.46 -5.54
CA PHE A 213 14.11 2.79 -4.43
C PHE A 213 14.84 3.19 -3.14
N SER A 214 14.14 3.86 -2.24
CA SER A 214 14.71 4.38 -0.98
C SER A 214 14.19 3.59 0.20
N VAL A 215 15.10 3.22 1.09
CA VAL A 215 14.80 2.51 2.34
C VAL A 215 15.39 3.30 3.49
N LEU A 216 14.56 3.58 4.48
CA LEU A 216 14.96 4.06 5.78
C LEU A 216 15.14 2.85 6.69
N GLU A 217 16.32 2.68 7.27
CA GLU A 217 16.66 1.49 8.04
C GLU A 217 17.48 1.83 9.29
N ARG A 218 17.30 1.03 10.34
CA ARG A 218 18.07 1.13 11.58
C ARG A 218 19.01 -0.04 11.71
N CYS A 219 20.30 0.25 11.63
CA CYS A 219 21.33 -0.78 11.66
C CYS A 219 22.03 -0.87 13.04
N PRO A 220 22.36 -2.08 13.52
CA PRO A 220 23.07 -2.26 14.79
C PRO A 220 24.41 -1.49 14.82
N GLY A 221 24.62 -0.73 15.89
CA GLY A 221 25.85 0.03 16.12
C GLY A 221 25.89 1.41 15.45
N GLU A 222 24.86 1.79 14.71
CA GLU A 222 24.74 3.13 14.14
C GLU A 222 24.08 4.10 15.12
N ALA A 223 24.47 5.38 15.02
CA ALA A 223 23.97 6.40 15.92
C ALA A 223 22.54 6.85 15.58
N ALA A 224 22.13 6.78 14.32
CA ALA A 224 20.82 7.18 13.85
C ALA A 224 20.35 6.26 12.72
N ASP A 225 19.10 6.44 12.29
CA ASP A 225 18.57 5.76 11.12
C ASP A 225 19.35 6.18 9.86
N ARG A 226 19.38 5.29 8.87
CA ARG A 226 20.13 5.40 7.62
C ARG A 226 19.16 5.48 6.45
N LEU A 227 19.50 6.32 5.49
CA LEU A 227 18.84 6.35 4.19
C LEU A 227 19.72 5.61 3.18
N THR A 228 19.15 4.56 2.60
CA THR A 228 19.77 3.76 1.54
C THR A 228 18.97 3.93 0.26
N VAL A 229 19.65 4.30 -0.82
CA VAL A 229 19.04 4.51 -2.14
C VAL A 229 19.59 3.46 -3.11
N MET A 230 18.70 2.69 -3.71
CA MET A 230 18.99 1.53 -4.54
C MET A 230 18.35 1.64 -5.93
N ASN A 231 18.86 0.82 -6.85
CA ASN A 231 18.22 0.52 -8.12
C ASN A 231 16.91 -0.24 -7.86
N PRO A 232 15.74 0.25 -8.33
CA PRO A 232 14.48 -0.48 -8.18
C PRO A 232 14.39 -1.73 -9.07
N SER A 233 15.30 -1.92 -10.02
CA SER A 233 15.32 -3.09 -10.91
C SER A 233 16.76 -3.48 -11.27
N PRO A 234 17.56 -3.97 -10.32
CA PRO A 234 18.89 -4.51 -10.58
C PRO A 234 18.83 -5.72 -11.52
N LYS A 235 19.98 -6.13 -12.07
CA LYS A 235 20.04 -7.29 -12.97
C LYS A 235 19.71 -8.61 -12.27
N ASP A 236 20.09 -8.72 -10.99
CA ASP A 236 19.78 -9.84 -10.12
C ASP A 236 18.93 -9.31 -8.95
N ASN A 237 17.69 -9.80 -8.83
CA ASN A 237 16.78 -9.33 -7.78
C ASN A 237 17.19 -9.76 -6.36
N GLN A 238 18.15 -10.68 -6.22
CA GLN A 238 18.69 -11.12 -4.92
C GLN A 238 19.95 -10.35 -4.53
N GLU A 239 20.47 -9.49 -5.41
CA GLU A 239 21.66 -8.66 -5.22
C GLU A 239 21.29 -7.18 -5.42
N PRO A 240 20.70 -6.54 -4.40
CA PRO A 240 20.37 -5.12 -4.46
C PRO A 240 21.59 -4.26 -4.85
N GLU A 241 21.40 -3.38 -5.83
CA GLU A 241 22.44 -2.46 -6.30
C GLU A 241 22.22 -1.08 -5.65
N GLU A 242 23.12 -0.69 -4.74
CA GLU A 242 23.07 0.61 -4.08
C GLU A 242 23.65 1.72 -4.96
N TYR A 243 22.91 2.85 -5.07
CA TYR A 243 23.47 4.11 -5.57
C TYR A 243 24.22 4.86 -4.47
N GLY A 244 23.74 4.76 -3.23
CA GLY A 244 24.40 5.33 -2.07
C GLY A 244 23.64 5.04 -0.79
N SER A 245 24.34 5.16 0.33
CA SER A 245 23.78 4.89 1.66
C SER A 245 24.50 5.72 2.72
N SER A 246 23.72 6.48 3.50
CA SER A 246 24.26 7.40 4.51
C SER A 246 23.45 7.34 5.81
N VAL A 247 24.14 7.45 6.95
CA VAL A 247 23.48 7.68 8.25
C VAL A 247 22.92 9.09 8.21
N LEU A 248 21.65 9.27 8.59
CA LEU A 248 21.00 10.57 8.57
C LEU A 248 21.72 11.54 9.52
N ALA A 249 22.25 12.61 8.95
CA ALA A 249 22.91 13.66 9.72
C ALA A 249 21.89 14.49 10.50
N GLY A 250 22.30 15.01 11.66
CA GLY A 250 21.46 15.87 12.50
C GLY A 250 20.25 15.17 13.12
N VAL A 251 20.21 13.84 13.11
CA VAL A 251 19.30 13.05 13.94
C VAL A 251 20.10 12.58 15.15
N ASP A 252 19.71 13.02 16.34
CA ASP A 252 20.42 12.65 17.57
C ASP A 252 20.23 11.15 17.87
N ALA A 253 21.19 10.55 18.58
CA ALA A 253 21.12 9.13 18.86
C ALA A 253 19.92 8.74 19.73
N GLY A 254 19.21 7.70 19.28
CA GLY A 254 17.98 7.22 19.91
C GLY A 254 16.73 8.04 19.61
N VAL A 255 16.82 9.04 18.72
CA VAL A 255 15.61 9.71 18.18
C VAL A 255 15.00 8.82 17.10
N GLU A 256 13.72 8.54 17.25
CA GLU A 256 12.95 7.69 16.33
C GLU A 256 11.83 8.49 15.65
N GLY A 257 11.22 7.90 14.63
CA GLY A 257 10.07 8.50 13.94
C GLY A 257 10.41 9.19 12.63
N ALA A 258 11.61 8.99 12.08
CA ALA A 258 11.89 9.35 10.70
C ALA A 258 11.02 8.52 9.74
N ARG A 259 10.56 9.14 8.65
CA ARG A 259 9.63 8.56 7.67
C ARG A 259 9.90 9.09 6.28
N ILE A 260 9.77 8.25 5.26
CA ILE A 260 9.82 8.65 3.86
C ILE A 260 8.44 9.21 3.49
N LEU A 261 8.40 10.47 3.05
CA LEU A 261 7.16 11.11 2.60
C LEU A 261 6.87 10.86 1.12
N GLY A 262 7.92 10.57 0.34
CA GLY A 262 7.80 10.24 -1.07
C GLY A 262 9.16 10.15 -1.76
N VAL A 263 9.16 9.49 -2.92
CA VAL A 263 10.30 9.43 -3.83
C VAL A 263 9.81 9.86 -5.21
N SER A 264 10.42 10.91 -5.78
CA SER A 264 10.02 11.46 -7.08
C SER A 264 11.25 11.65 -7.95
N GLY A 265 11.30 10.93 -9.07
CA GLY A 265 12.50 10.83 -9.90
C GLY A 265 13.70 10.37 -9.06
N GLU A 266 14.68 11.25 -8.88
CA GLU A 266 15.86 11.01 -8.06
C GLU A 266 15.81 11.67 -6.67
N THR A 267 14.71 12.31 -6.30
CA THR A 267 14.58 13.02 -5.01
C THR A 267 13.80 12.19 -4.02
N THR A 268 14.33 12.07 -2.79
CA THR A 268 13.64 11.44 -1.66
C THR A 268 13.36 12.48 -0.59
N ALA A 269 12.09 12.60 -0.20
CA ALA A 269 11.67 13.44 0.92
C ALA A 269 11.54 12.62 2.19
N VAL A 270 12.19 13.06 3.26
CA VAL A 270 12.21 12.37 4.56
C VAL A 270 11.80 13.34 5.65
N TYR A 271 10.78 12.99 6.44
CA TYR A 271 10.53 13.65 7.71
C TYR A 271 11.63 13.25 8.70
N LEU A 272 12.29 14.26 9.27
CA LEU A 272 13.32 14.11 10.29
C LEU A 272 12.74 14.59 11.63
N PRO A 273 12.62 13.70 12.63
CA PRO A 273 12.04 14.01 13.92
C PRO A 273 12.89 15.03 14.70
N ALA A 274 12.23 15.73 15.63
CA ALA A 274 12.89 16.65 16.53
C ALA A 274 13.86 15.90 17.45
N GLY A 275 15.08 16.41 17.57
CA GLY A 275 16.10 15.95 18.50
C GLY A 275 16.35 16.96 19.62
N LYS A 276 17.44 16.75 20.35
CA LYS A 276 18.01 17.71 21.31
C LYS A 276 18.56 18.94 20.60
N THR A 277 19.13 18.75 19.40
CA THR A 277 19.85 19.81 18.68
C THR A 277 18.98 20.49 17.63
N TYR A 278 18.14 19.74 16.93
CA TYR A 278 17.34 20.22 15.79
C TYR A 278 15.85 20.04 16.06
N GLY A 279 15.03 21.00 15.60
CA GLY A 279 13.57 20.84 15.56
C GLY A 279 13.11 19.85 14.48
N PRO A 280 11.79 19.57 14.41
CA PRO A 280 11.22 18.73 13.36
C PRO A 280 11.42 19.41 12.00
N ARG A 281 11.83 18.65 11.00
CA ARG A 281 12.16 19.19 9.67
C ARG A 281 11.87 18.19 8.56
N LEU A 282 11.70 18.71 7.35
CA LEU A 282 11.68 17.94 6.12
C LEU A 282 13.07 18.00 5.48
N GLY A 283 13.71 16.86 5.27
CA GLY A 283 14.93 16.74 4.48
C GLY A 283 14.65 16.26 3.06
N LEU A 284 15.27 16.88 2.07
CA LEU A 284 15.31 16.39 0.68
C LEU A 284 16.69 15.81 0.39
N PHE A 285 16.70 14.61 -0.20
CA PHE A 285 17.89 13.84 -0.51
C PHE A 285 17.95 13.55 -2.01
N ASP A 286 19.16 13.54 -2.57
CA ASP A 286 19.39 13.21 -3.98
C ASP A 286 19.34 11.69 -4.27
N GLY A 287 19.58 11.32 -5.52
CA GLY A 287 19.51 9.94 -6.01
C GLY A 287 20.61 9.02 -5.48
N THR A 288 21.48 9.53 -4.60
CA THR A 288 22.53 8.78 -3.88
C THR A 288 22.36 8.87 -2.36
N GLY A 289 21.29 9.50 -1.88
CA GLY A 289 21.00 9.64 -0.45
C GLY A 289 21.79 10.75 0.24
N ASN A 290 22.33 11.72 -0.49
CA ASN A 290 22.96 12.90 0.11
C ASN A 290 21.93 14.00 0.33
N ALA A 291 22.00 14.69 1.48
CA ALA A 291 21.11 15.80 1.78
C ALA A 291 21.36 16.98 0.83
N VAL A 292 20.27 17.48 0.24
CA VAL A 292 20.27 18.62 -0.69
C VAL A 292 19.74 19.88 -0.02
N SER A 293 18.63 19.74 0.71
CA SER A 293 18.00 20.86 1.43
C SER A 293 17.20 20.36 2.62
N GLU A 294 16.99 21.24 3.59
CA GLU A 294 16.14 20.98 4.74
C GLU A 294 15.18 22.16 4.96
N TYR A 295 13.95 21.86 5.38
CA TYR A 295 12.91 22.84 5.69
C TYR A 295 12.42 22.61 7.12
N ALA A 296 12.55 23.62 7.97
CA ALA A 296 12.01 23.56 9.33
C ALA A 296 10.47 23.49 9.29
N LEU A 297 9.88 22.67 10.15
CA LEU A 297 8.43 22.56 10.29
C LEU A 297 7.92 23.51 11.39
N SER A 298 6.71 24.01 11.18
CA SER A 298 6.01 24.94 12.08
C SER A 298 5.59 24.31 13.41
N GLY A 299 5.37 22.99 13.42
CA GLY A 299 4.84 22.27 14.58
C GLY A 299 5.34 20.84 14.65
N PRO A 300 5.00 20.14 15.75
CA PRO A 300 5.29 18.72 15.89
C PRO A 300 4.48 17.90 14.88
N VAL A 301 5.06 16.79 14.44
CA VAL A 301 4.37 15.78 13.63
C VAL A 301 3.86 14.70 14.57
N GLY A 302 2.58 14.32 14.40
CA GLY A 302 1.94 13.23 15.11
C GLY A 302 2.53 11.86 14.76
N PRO A 303 2.14 10.80 15.49
CA PRO A 303 2.73 9.47 15.35
C PRO A 303 2.36 8.75 14.05
N GLU A 304 1.23 9.12 13.43
CA GLU A 304 0.68 8.49 12.22
C GLU A 304 0.55 9.52 11.09
N PRO A 305 1.66 10.08 10.58
CA PRO A 305 1.59 10.96 9.42
C PRO A 305 1.10 10.18 8.21
N VAL A 306 0.27 10.82 7.39
CA VAL A 306 -0.26 10.20 6.17
C VAL A 306 0.08 11.05 4.97
N THR A 307 0.60 10.43 3.92
CA THR A 307 0.81 11.07 2.62
C THR A 307 -0.24 10.62 1.61
N SER A 308 -0.57 11.51 0.68
CA SER A 308 -1.40 11.24 -0.48
C SER A 308 -0.73 11.87 -1.70
N THR A 309 -0.77 11.17 -2.82
CA THR A 309 -0.09 11.58 -4.05
C THR A 309 -1.10 11.67 -5.18
N SER A 310 -1.02 12.76 -5.93
CA SER A 310 -1.69 12.93 -7.21
C SER A 310 -0.66 13.21 -8.29
N SER A 311 -1.09 13.31 -9.55
CA SER A 311 -0.22 13.70 -10.66
C SER A 311 0.36 15.13 -10.54
N SER A 312 -0.18 15.96 -9.64
CA SER A 312 0.15 17.39 -9.55
C SER A 312 0.74 17.81 -8.20
N VAL A 313 0.45 17.08 -7.13
CA VAL A 313 0.88 17.42 -5.77
C VAL A 313 1.06 16.15 -4.94
N VAL A 314 1.99 16.22 -3.99
CA VAL A 314 2.05 15.30 -2.84
C VAL A 314 1.60 16.08 -1.62
N THR A 315 0.62 15.58 -0.88
CA THR A 315 0.10 16.19 0.34
C THR A 315 0.46 15.33 1.54
N TRP A 316 0.95 15.96 2.59
CA TRP A 316 1.37 15.30 3.81
C TRP A 316 0.61 15.86 5.00
N TRP A 317 -0.21 15.02 5.64
CA TRP A 317 -0.85 15.35 6.90
C TRP A 317 0.09 15.05 8.06
N THR A 318 0.37 16.08 8.86
CA THR A 318 1.29 16.02 9.99
C THR A 318 0.61 15.61 11.29
N GLY A 319 -0.70 15.37 11.30
CA GLY A 319 -1.50 15.17 12.51
C GLY A 319 -2.33 16.39 12.90
N SER A 320 -2.03 17.58 12.37
CA SER A 320 -2.77 18.81 12.67
C SER A 320 -2.86 19.81 11.51
N GLU A 321 -1.96 19.69 10.53
CA GLU A 321 -1.99 20.46 9.30
C GLU A 321 -1.71 19.55 8.10
N VAL A 322 -2.09 20.00 6.92
CA VAL A 322 -1.66 19.39 5.66
C VAL A 322 -0.61 20.29 5.00
N VAL A 323 0.53 19.72 4.67
CA VAL A 323 1.63 20.36 3.94
C VAL A 323 1.56 19.92 2.49
N SER A 324 1.54 20.87 1.57
CA SER A 324 1.65 20.61 0.14
C SER A 324 3.11 20.58 -0.29
N LEU A 325 3.49 19.54 -1.02
CA LEU A 325 4.80 19.33 -1.62
C LEU A 325 4.64 19.28 -3.14
N GLY A 326 5.62 19.84 -3.87
CA GLY A 326 5.64 19.70 -5.34
C GLY A 326 5.76 18.24 -5.75
N ALA A 327 4.97 17.78 -6.73
CA ALA A 327 5.00 16.37 -7.14
C ALA A 327 6.36 15.90 -7.71
N SER A 328 7.13 16.81 -8.34
CA SER A 328 8.40 16.47 -8.99
C SER A 328 9.64 16.66 -8.12
N ASP A 329 9.63 17.66 -7.25
CA ASP A 329 10.79 18.05 -6.43
C ASP A 329 10.57 17.83 -4.92
N LEU A 330 9.34 17.48 -4.52
CA LEU A 330 8.92 17.25 -3.14
C LEU A 330 9.18 18.45 -2.20
N ALA A 331 9.45 19.63 -2.76
CA ALA A 331 9.69 20.84 -1.99
C ALA A 331 8.36 21.38 -1.42
N PRO A 332 8.33 21.81 -0.14
CA PRO A 332 7.16 22.43 0.45
C PRO A 332 6.71 23.68 -0.31
N ARG A 333 5.40 23.81 -0.48
CA ARG A 333 4.77 24.96 -1.17
C ARG A 333 4.01 25.83 -0.19
N TRP A 334 3.12 25.20 0.57
CA TRP A 334 2.24 25.85 1.55
C TRP A 334 1.76 24.81 2.58
N ALA A 335 1.23 25.27 3.70
CA ALA A 335 0.61 24.43 4.72
C ALA A 335 -0.76 24.99 5.10
N PHE A 336 -1.70 24.10 5.44
CA PHE A 336 -3.06 24.44 5.86
C PHE A 336 -3.39 23.78 7.21
N PRO A 337 -3.61 24.57 8.28
CA PRO A 337 -3.87 24.05 9.62
C PRO A 337 -5.31 23.57 9.81
N GLY A 338 -5.54 22.75 10.83
CA GLY A 338 -6.87 22.22 11.17
C GLY A 338 -7.35 21.12 10.21
N ALA A 339 -6.43 20.52 9.46
CA ALA A 339 -6.70 19.39 8.59
C ALA A 339 -6.81 18.11 9.42
N LEU A 340 -7.72 17.22 9.02
CA LEU A 340 -7.91 15.89 9.60
C LEU A 340 -7.29 14.77 8.74
N GLY A 341 -6.64 15.13 7.64
CA GLY A 341 -5.97 14.20 6.74
C GLY A 341 -5.40 14.88 5.50
N PRO A 342 -4.79 14.11 4.58
CA PRO A 342 -4.01 14.66 3.47
C PRO A 342 -4.87 15.26 2.35
N GLY A 343 -6.14 14.86 2.25
CA GLY A 343 -7.06 15.33 1.22
C GLY A 343 -6.85 14.70 -0.17
N ALA A 344 -7.69 15.13 -1.11
CA ALA A 344 -7.70 14.64 -2.50
C ALA A 344 -7.93 15.77 -3.50
N VAL A 345 -7.34 15.65 -4.69
CA VAL A 345 -7.55 16.63 -5.76
C VAL A 345 -8.85 16.35 -6.50
N MET A 346 -9.72 17.36 -6.64
CA MET A 346 -10.93 17.33 -7.47
C MET A 346 -11.05 18.63 -8.25
N ALA A 347 -11.26 18.54 -9.57
CA ALA A 347 -11.50 19.71 -10.42
C ALA A 347 -10.49 20.87 -10.20
N GLY A 348 -9.21 20.54 -10.05
CA GLY A 348 -8.13 21.52 -9.84
C GLY A 348 -8.03 22.12 -8.44
N ASN A 349 -8.82 21.65 -7.47
CA ASN A 349 -8.79 22.09 -6.08
C ASN A 349 -8.42 20.93 -5.15
N LEU A 350 -7.87 21.23 -3.98
CA LEU A 350 -7.64 20.23 -2.94
C LEU A 350 -8.83 20.18 -1.96
N LEU A 351 -9.43 19.01 -1.82
CA LEU A 351 -10.49 18.73 -0.85
C LEU A 351 -9.84 18.14 0.39
N VAL A 352 -9.79 18.92 1.47
CA VAL A 352 -9.16 18.53 2.74
C VAL A 352 -10.23 18.33 3.81
N PRO A 353 -10.29 17.16 4.46
CA PRO A 353 -11.22 16.97 5.57
C PRO A 353 -10.82 17.86 6.75
N VAL A 354 -11.80 18.56 7.33
CA VAL A 354 -11.68 19.46 8.49
C VAL A 354 -12.87 19.21 9.43
N ASP A 355 -12.81 19.70 10.68
CA ASP A 355 -13.86 19.47 11.68
C ASP A 355 -15.28 19.84 11.20
N SER A 356 -15.39 20.95 10.46
CA SER A 356 -16.68 21.47 9.97
C SER A 356 -17.16 20.85 8.64
N GLY A 357 -16.36 19.98 8.01
CA GLY A 357 -16.70 19.37 6.73
C GLY A 357 -15.48 19.13 5.84
N ILE A 358 -15.53 19.59 4.59
CA ILE A 358 -14.42 19.51 3.63
C ILE A 358 -14.03 20.92 3.20
N ALA A 359 -12.81 21.33 3.53
CA ALA A 359 -12.22 22.56 3.04
C ALA A 359 -11.82 22.39 1.57
N VAL A 360 -12.28 23.28 0.71
CA VAL A 360 -11.89 23.36 -0.70
C VAL A 360 -10.80 24.42 -0.80
N LEU A 361 -9.58 23.99 -1.05
CA LEU A 361 -8.41 24.84 -1.14
C LEU A 361 -7.98 25.03 -2.59
N ASP A 362 -7.50 26.24 -2.92
CA ASP A 362 -6.74 26.46 -4.13
C ASP A 362 -5.48 25.60 -4.10
N LEU A 363 -5.30 24.75 -5.10
CA LEU A 363 -4.23 23.75 -5.12
C LEU A 363 -2.83 24.36 -5.12
N SER A 364 -2.69 25.56 -5.69
CA SER A 364 -1.38 26.21 -5.88
C SER A 364 -0.95 27.04 -4.68
N THR A 365 -1.89 27.64 -3.96
CA THR A 365 -1.63 28.60 -2.88
C THR A 365 -2.03 28.10 -1.50
N GLY A 366 -2.88 27.07 -1.41
CA GLY A 366 -3.48 26.61 -0.15
C GLY A 366 -4.57 27.54 0.39
N ALA A 367 -4.99 28.55 -0.39
CA ALA A 367 -6.02 29.50 0.04
C ALA A 367 -7.38 28.79 0.17
N LEU A 368 -8.05 28.98 1.30
CA LEU A 368 -9.41 28.47 1.52
C LEU A 368 -10.39 29.21 0.61
N LEU A 369 -11.02 28.47 -0.30
CA LEU A 369 -12.05 29.01 -1.20
C LEU A 369 -13.43 28.93 -0.56
N ARG A 370 -13.75 27.78 0.03
CA ARG A 370 -15.01 27.52 0.77
C ARG A 370 -14.91 26.22 1.56
N THR A 371 -15.87 26.00 2.45
CA THR A 371 -16.04 24.73 3.16
C THR A 371 -17.37 24.11 2.78
N ILE A 372 -17.37 22.83 2.41
CA ILE A 372 -18.58 22.04 2.17
C ILE A 372 -18.93 21.35 3.49
N PRO A 373 -20.09 21.64 4.10
CA PRO A 373 -20.48 20.99 5.36
C PRO A 373 -20.63 19.48 5.17
N VAL A 374 -20.00 18.69 6.04
CA VAL A 374 -20.15 17.23 6.11
C VAL A 374 -20.23 16.84 7.58
N ALA A 375 -21.33 16.21 7.97
CA ALA A 375 -21.46 15.68 9.32
C ALA A 375 -20.62 14.41 9.47
N ARG A 376 -19.83 14.34 10.54
CA ARG A 376 -19.05 13.17 10.92
C ARG A 376 -19.33 12.84 12.37
N ASP A 377 -19.45 11.56 12.66
CA ASP A 377 -19.23 11.09 14.03
C ASP A 377 -17.76 11.37 14.39
N ALA A 378 -17.47 11.55 15.67
CA ALA A 378 -16.10 11.75 16.13
C ALA A 378 -15.23 10.58 15.65
N ALA A 379 -14.37 10.85 14.67
CA ALA A 379 -13.46 9.85 14.13
C ALA A 379 -12.18 9.84 14.97
N THR A 380 -11.67 8.66 15.26
CA THR A 380 -10.34 8.47 15.84
C THR A 380 -9.37 8.21 14.70
N GLY A 381 -8.32 9.03 14.58
CA GLY A 381 -7.28 8.88 13.55
C GLY A 381 -7.51 9.72 12.28
N PRO A 382 -6.62 9.59 11.28
CA PRO A 382 -6.70 10.35 10.03
C PRO A 382 -7.96 10.03 9.22
N ILE A 383 -8.47 11.04 8.52
CA ILE A 383 -9.46 10.89 7.46
C ILE A 383 -8.73 10.99 6.12
N THR A 384 -8.50 9.86 5.46
CA THR A 384 -7.92 9.88 4.11
C THR A 384 -9.03 9.96 3.07
N THR A 385 -8.79 10.73 2.01
CA THR A 385 -9.80 11.07 1.02
C THR A 385 -9.33 10.63 -0.36
N THR A 386 -10.26 10.10 -1.18
CA THR A 386 -10.06 9.81 -2.60
C THR A 386 -11.28 10.31 -3.38
N VAL A 387 -11.15 10.52 -4.69
CA VAL A 387 -12.23 10.94 -5.57
C VAL A 387 -12.52 9.85 -6.61
N ALA A 388 -13.78 9.48 -6.76
CA ALA A 388 -14.28 8.56 -7.78
C ALA A 388 -15.29 9.28 -8.69
N GLY A 389 -14.77 10.01 -9.69
CA GLY A 389 -15.60 10.87 -10.54
C GLY A 389 -16.15 12.06 -9.76
N ASP A 390 -17.46 12.11 -9.56
CA ASP A 390 -18.15 13.12 -8.75
C ASP A 390 -18.45 12.66 -7.31
N VAL A 391 -18.02 11.45 -6.93
CA VAL A 391 -18.12 10.92 -5.57
C VAL A 391 -16.83 11.20 -4.81
N VAL A 392 -16.95 11.72 -3.59
CA VAL A 392 -15.85 11.86 -2.64
C VAL A 392 -15.91 10.71 -1.65
N LEU A 393 -14.81 9.99 -1.47
CA LEU A 393 -14.69 8.87 -0.56
C LEU A 393 -13.81 9.26 0.62
N GLU A 394 -14.23 8.90 1.82
CA GLU A 394 -13.45 9.07 3.05
C GLU A 394 -13.22 7.71 3.71
N GLN A 395 -11.96 7.37 3.99
CA GLN A 395 -11.65 6.32 4.96
C GLN A 395 -11.70 6.98 6.34
N ARG A 396 -12.51 6.42 7.22
CA ARG A 396 -12.68 6.85 8.61
C ARG A 396 -12.44 5.63 9.48
N ALA A 397 -11.24 5.51 10.04
CA ALA A 397 -10.79 4.31 10.73
C ALA A 397 -10.97 3.05 9.84
N ASP A 398 -11.87 2.15 10.22
CA ASP A 398 -12.15 0.87 9.56
C ASP A 398 -13.31 0.94 8.55
N ARG A 399 -13.79 2.12 8.18
CA ARG A 399 -14.91 2.28 7.22
C ARG A 399 -14.56 3.19 6.06
N VAL A 400 -15.10 2.86 4.89
CA VAL A 400 -15.18 3.77 3.74
C VAL A 400 -16.58 4.37 3.69
N VAL A 401 -16.67 5.69 3.60
CA VAL A 401 -17.92 6.45 3.43
C VAL A 401 -17.89 7.17 2.09
N ALA A 402 -18.93 6.99 1.27
CA ALA A 402 -19.11 7.70 0.02
C ALA A 402 -20.04 8.90 0.17
N LEU A 403 -19.62 10.04 -0.39
CA LEU A 403 -20.29 11.32 -0.34
C LEU A 403 -20.53 11.84 -1.76
N ARG A 404 -21.71 12.40 -2.03
CA ARG A 404 -22.02 13.05 -3.31
C ARG A 404 -22.91 14.27 -3.15
#